data_AF-A0A2S6NPD0-F1
#
_entry.id   AF-A0A2S6NPD0-F1
#
_cell.length_a   1.000
_cell.length_b   1.000
_cell.length_c   1.000
_cell.angle_alpha   90.00
_cell.angle_beta   90.00
_cell.angle_gamma   90.00
#
_symmetry.space_group_name_H-M   'P 1'
#
loop_
_entity.id
_entity.type
_entity.pdbx_description
1 polymer ?
#
loop_
_entity_poly.entity_id
_entity_poly.type
_entity_poly.pdbx_seq_one_letter_code
_entity_poly.pdbx_strand_id
1 'polypeptide(L)' 'MRRNGVSTHDFLHALPQLGFVETQASEGSHMLLRHPVSGLVVSVSTSRSEVPPIILQGIERQMENFRIVTREKFEDML' A
#
# COMPACT_ATOMS: atom_id res chain seq x y z
N MET A 1 12.54 -15.65 16.23
CA MET A 1 11.41 -15.82 15.29
C MET A 1 11.82 -15.24 13.95
N ARG A 2 12.02 -16.09 12.92
CA ARG A 2 12.26 -15.59 11.55
C ARG A 2 10.95 -14.96 11.10
N ARG A 3 10.90 -13.63 11.00
CA ARG A 3 9.82 -12.96 10.26
C ARG A 3 10.02 -13.39 8.81
N ASN A 4 9.18 -14.31 8.32
CA ASN A 4 9.14 -14.62 6.89
C ASN A 4 8.82 -13.30 6.18
N GLY A 5 9.80 -12.70 5.53
CA GLY A 5 9.61 -11.46 4.78
C GLY A 5 8.55 -11.69 3.70
N VAL A 6 7.71 -10.69 3.47
CA VAL A 6 6.77 -10.74 2.34
C VAL A 6 7.60 -10.53 1.07
N SER A 7 7.52 -11.48 0.15
CA SER A 7 8.16 -11.37 -1.16
C SER A 7 7.66 -10.10 -1.87
N THR A 8 8.59 -9.30 -2.41
CA THR A 8 8.24 -8.11 -3.19
C THR A 8 7.34 -8.45 -4.36
N HIS A 9 7.61 -9.57 -5.03
CA HIS A 9 6.82 -10.06 -6.14
C HIS A 9 5.38 -10.35 -5.71
N ASP A 10 5.20 -11.15 -4.65
CA ASP A 10 3.87 -11.54 -4.18
C ASP A 10 3.10 -10.32 -3.64
N PHE A 11 3.80 -9.40 -3.00
CA PHE A 11 3.24 -8.14 -2.54
C PHE A 11 2.70 -7.28 -3.69
N LEU A 12 3.50 -7.11 -4.74
CA LEU A 12 3.10 -6.35 -5.94
C LEU A 12 1.93 -7.01 -6.66
N HIS A 13 1.86 -8.34 -6.70
CA HIS A 13 0.72 -9.07 -7.24
C HIS A 13 -0.56 -8.96 -6.39
N ALA A 14 -0.42 -8.77 -5.07
CA ALA A 14 -1.56 -8.62 -4.16
C ALA A 14 -2.16 -7.20 -4.17
N LEU A 15 -1.36 -6.15 -4.37
CA LEU A 15 -1.81 -4.75 -4.34
C LEU A 15 -2.98 -4.44 -5.30
N PRO A 16 -3.01 -4.93 -6.56
CA PRO A 16 -4.17 -4.76 -7.44
C PRO A 16 -5.46 -5.38 -6.92
N GLN A 17 -5.37 -6.51 -6.20
CA GLN A 17 -6.54 -7.16 -5.59
C GLN A 17 -7.13 -6.32 -4.46
N LEU A 18 -6.31 -5.45 -3.85
CA LEU A 18 -6.70 -4.46 -2.85
C LEU A 18 -7.12 -3.12 -3.47
N GLY A 19 -7.24 -3.05 -4.81
CA GLY A 19 -7.71 -1.86 -5.53
C GLY A 19 -6.63 -0.83 -5.85
N PHE A 20 -5.35 -1.13 -5.61
CA PHE A 20 -4.27 -0.26 -6.06
C PHE A 20 -4.08 -0.38 -7.57
N VAL A 21 -3.84 0.74 -8.23
CA VAL A 21 -3.49 0.79 -9.66
C VAL A 21 -2.07 1.27 -9.80
N GLU A 22 -1.31 0.65 -10.72
CA GLU A 22 0.01 1.12 -11.07
C GLU A 22 -0.08 2.53 -11.67
N THR A 23 0.76 3.43 -11.17
CA THR A 23 0.94 4.74 -11.79
C THR A 23 2.04 4.64 -12.85
N GLN A 24 1.85 5.27 -14.01
CA GLN A 24 2.80 5.25 -15.14
C GLN A 24 4.22 5.76 -14.79
N ALA A 25 4.40 6.35 -13.61
CA ALA A 25 5.70 6.72 -13.07
C ALA A 25 6.37 5.53 -12.38
N SER A 26 6.93 4.60 -13.16
CA SER A 26 7.99 3.73 -12.64
C SER A 26 9.31 4.52 -12.64
N GLU A 27 9.72 4.99 -11.47
CA GLU A 27 11.00 5.69 -11.31
C GLU A 27 12.10 4.68 -10.98
N GLY A 28 12.76 4.15 -12.02
CA GLY A 28 13.89 3.24 -11.88
C GLY A 28 13.53 1.92 -11.18
N SER A 29 14.15 1.63 -10.04
CA SER A 29 13.95 0.39 -9.27
C SER A 29 12.77 0.47 -8.30
N HIS A 30 11.82 1.40 -8.53
CA HIS A 30 10.63 1.57 -7.73
C HIS A 30 9.37 1.51 -8.59
N MET A 31 8.37 0.79 -8.09
CA MET A 31 7.03 0.78 -8.62
C MET A 31 6.14 1.64 -7.71
N LEU A 32 5.46 2.61 -8.32
CA LEU A 32 4.49 3.45 -7.64
C LEU A 32 3.08 2.92 -7.94
N LEU A 33 2.31 2.68 -6.88
CA LEU A 33 0.92 2.25 -6.98
C LEU A 33 0.03 3.18 -6.16
N ARG A 34 -1.12 3.55 -6.71
CA ARG A 34 -2.09 4.44 -6.07
C ARG A 34 -3.43 3.74 -5.90
N HIS A 35 -4.03 3.85 -4.72
CA HIS A 35 -5.41 3.45 -4.52
C HIS A 35 -6.34 4.63 -4.88
N PRO A 36 -7.23 4.50 -5.86
CA PRO A 36 -7.97 5.64 -6.42
C PRO A 36 -8.99 6.23 -5.44
N VAL A 37 -9.58 5.40 -4.59
CA VAL A 37 -10.63 5.84 -3.64
C VAL A 37 -10.03 6.51 -2.40
N SER A 38 -8.93 5.98 -1.88
CA SER A 38 -8.30 6.50 -0.66
C SER A 38 -7.20 7.53 -0.93
N GLY A 39 -6.76 7.65 -2.18
CA GLY A 39 -5.63 8.49 -2.56
C GLY A 39 -4.28 7.97 -2.06
N LEU A 40 -4.24 6.82 -1.37
CA LEU A 40 -3.04 6.24 -0.80
C LEU A 40 -2.04 5.89 -1.91
N VAL A 41 -0.78 6.30 -1.75
CA VAL A 41 0.31 6.00 -2.67
C VAL A 41 1.32 5.11 -1.97
N VAL A 42 1.70 4.01 -2.62
CA VAL A 42 2.69 3.06 -2.15
C VAL A 42 3.85 3.04 -3.15
N SER A 43 5.07 3.18 -2.62
CA SER A 43 6.31 2.97 -3.38
C SER A 43 6.95 1.67 -2.92
N VAL A 44 7.16 0.75 -3.86
CA VAL A 44 7.80 -0.54 -3.58
C VAL A 44 9.08 -0.66 -4.40
N SER A 45 10.18 -0.98 -3.73
CA SER A 45 11.48 -1.23 -4.38
C SER A 45 11.44 -2.58 -5.09
N THR A 46 11.49 -2.60 -6.42
CA THR A 46 11.52 -3.84 -7.24
C THR A 46 12.89 -4.53 -7.22
N SER A 47 13.95 -3.81 -6.81
CA SER A 47 15.31 -4.35 -6.66
C SER A 47 15.51 -5.24 -5.42
N ARG A 48 14.56 -5.26 -4.49
CA ARG A 48 14.63 -6.09 -3.27
C ARG A 48 13.76 -7.33 -3.45
N SER A 49 14.23 -8.48 -2.97
CA SER A 49 13.45 -9.71 -2.95
C SER A 49 12.33 -9.69 -1.91
N GLU A 50 12.48 -8.89 -0.86
CA GLU A 50 11.52 -8.80 0.25
C GLU A 50 11.13 -7.35 0.56
N VAL A 51 9.86 -7.16 0.92
CA VAL A 51 9.33 -5.87 1.37
C VAL A 51 9.76 -5.63 2.82
N PRO A 52 10.40 -4.50 3.14
CA PRO A 52 10.75 -4.18 4.51
C PRO A 52 9.51 -4.09 5.41
N PRO A 53 9.53 -4.68 6.63
CA PRO A 53 8.37 -4.66 7.53
C PRO A 53 7.84 -3.26 7.85
N ILE A 54 8.71 -2.25 7.86
CA ILE A 54 8.32 -0.85 8.09
C ILE A 54 7.37 -0.32 7.01
N ILE A 55 7.54 -0.77 5.76
CA ILE A 55 6.67 -0.39 4.64
C ILE A 55 5.30 -1.06 4.81
N LEU A 56 5.27 -2.34 5.16
CA LEU A 56 4.04 -3.08 5.42
C LEU A 56 3.22 -2.42 6.55
N GLN A 57 3.87 -2.12 7.68
CA GLN A 57 3.24 -1.43 8.81
C GLN A 57 2.73 -0.02 8.45
N GLY A 58 3.46 0.70 7.60
CA GLY A 58 3.03 2.01 7.11
C GLY A 58 1.73 1.92 6.32
N ILE A 59 1.62 0.92 5.44
CA ILE A 59 0.44 0.69 4.59
C ILE A 59 -0.75 0.25 5.43
N GLU A 60 -0.56 -0.71 6.35
CA GLU A 60 -1.60 -1.15 7.28
C GLU A 60 -2.19 0.03 8.06
N ARG A 61 -1.34 0.87 8.65
CA ARG A 61 -1.78 2.05 9.39
C ARG A 61 -2.51 3.06 8.52
N GLN A 62 -2.08 3.28 7.28
CA GLN A 62 -2.76 4.21 6.37
C GLN A 62 -4.12 3.68 5.91
N MET A 63 -4.24 2.37 5.70
CA MET A 63 -5.50 1.69 5.40
C MET A 63 -6.49 1.77 6.58
N GLU A 64 -6.03 1.54 7.81
CA GLU A 64 -6.83 1.67 9.02
C GLU A 64 -7.32 3.10 9.24
N ASN A 65 -6.43 4.09 9.05
CA ASN A 65 -6.82 5.50 9.13
C ASN A 65 -7.91 5.85 8.11
N PHE A 66 -7.86 5.30 6.90
CA PHE A 66 -8.91 5.52 5.90
C PHE A 66 -10.25 4.89 6.32
N ARG A 67 -10.23 3.68 6.90
CA ARG A 67 -11.43 3.06 7.49
C ARG A 67 -12.04 3.86 8.64
N ILE A 68 -11.26 4.68 9.35
CA ILE A 68 -11.78 5.56 10.40
C ILE A 68 -12.51 6.78 9.81
N VAL A 69 -12.16 7.23 8.61
CA VAL A 69 -12.76 8.42 7.97
C VAL A 69 -13.88 8.05 6.99
N THR A 70 -14.24 6.77 6.86
CA THR A 70 -15.36 6.37 6.00
C THR A 70 -16.65 7.08 6.42
N ARG A 71 -17.43 7.45 5.38
CA ARG A 71 -18.63 8.31 5.36
C ARG A 71 -19.45 8.41 6.64
N GLU A 72 -19.74 7.31 7.33
CA GLU A 72 -20.48 7.30 8.61
C GLU A 72 -19.87 8.25 9.66
N LYS A 73 -18.55 8.23 9.85
CA LYS A 73 -17.88 9.13 10.81
C LYS A 73 -17.74 10.56 10.31
N PHE A 74 -17.73 10.75 8.98
CA PHE A 74 -17.67 12.09 8.40
C PHE A 74 -19.04 12.79 8.47
N GLU A 75 -20.13 12.04 8.28
CA GLU A 75 -21.51 12.51 8.48
C GLU A 75 -21.79 12.83 9.96
N ASP A 76 -21.19 12.10 10.91
CA ASP A 76 -21.25 12.42 12.35
C ASP A 76 -20.42 13.66 12.77
N MET A 77 -19.50 14.13 11.92
CA MET A 77 -18.61 15.28 12.19
C MET A 77 -19.09 16.60 11.56
N LEU A 78 -20.16 16.58 10.76
CA LEU A 78 -20.81 17.75 10.13
C LEU A 78 -22.06 18.17 10.90
#